data_AF-A0A2X1IWK9-F1
#
_entry.id   AF-A0A2X1IWK9-F1
#
_cell.length_a   1.000
_cell.length_b   1.000
_cell.length_c   1.000
_cell.angle_alpha   90.00
_cell.angle_beta   90.00
_cell.angle_gamma   90.00
#
_symmetry.space_group_name_H-M   'P 1'
#
loop_
_entity.id
_entity.type
_entity.pdbx_description
1 polymer ?
#
loop_
_entity_poly.entity_id
_entity_poly.type
_entity_poly.pdbx_seq_one_letter_code
_entity_poly.pdbx_strand_id
1 'polypeptide(L)'
;MPRFAKSAFDEFSTPAARKYFVDKKEASAGNFADLLAHSDGLIKNISDDLRALDKLIVKPNAVNGELSEDDIQLFPLLRNLTLVAGINWPSRVADYRDNMAKQTQINLLSSMAI
;
A
#
# COMPACT_ATOMS: atom_id res chain seq x y z
N MET A 1 7.91 0.91 -0.10
CA MET A 1 9.34 0.77 0.26
C MET A 1 9.78 1.99 1.07
N PRO A 2 11.06 2.11 1.45
CA PRO A 2 11.57 2.16 2.84
C PRO A 2 10.76 1.49 3.97
N ARG A 3 9.44 1.74 4.07
CA ARG A 3 8.61 1.28 5.19
C ARG A 3 8.62 -0.25 5.37
N PHE A 4 8.52 -1.00 4.27
CA PHE A 4 8.65 -2.47 4.27
C PHE A 4 9.93 -2.97 4.93
N ALA A 5 11.07 -2.31 4.70
CA ALA A 5 12.34 -2.68 5.30
C ALA A 5 12.38 -2.42 6.81
N LYS A 6 11.46 -1.61 7.34
CA LYS A 6 11.28 -1.33 8.77
C LYS A 6 10.13 -2.12 9.41
N SER A 7 9.34 -2.85 8.62
CA SER A 7 8.19 -3.62 9.11
C SER A 7 8.53 -5.08 9.40
N ALA A 8 7.66 -5.75 10.16
CA ALA A 8 7.80 -7.13 10.59
C ALA A 8 7.20 -8.12 9.58
N PHE A 9 7.78 -8.16 8.39
CA PHE A 9 7.47 -9.20 7.40
C PHE A 9 8.41 -10.40 7.56
N ASP A 10 7.88 -11.61 7.41
CA ASP A 10 8.62 -12.86 7.67
C ASP A 10 9.83 -13.03 6.75
N GLU A 11 9.74 -12.56 5.50
CA GLU A 11 10.86 -12.53 4.56
C GLU A 11 12.04 -11.67 5.04
N PHE A 12 11.84 -10.82 6.05
CA PHE A 12 12.85 -9.96 6.69
C PHE A 12 13.10 -10.32 8.15
N SER A 13 12.67 -11.51 8.60
CA SER A 13 12.86 -11.99 9.97
C SER A 13 14.33 -12.10 10.37
N THR A 14 15.22 -12.45 9.42
CA THR A 14 16.67 -12.46 9.67
C THR A 14 17.30 -11.11 9.36
N PRO A 15 18.30 -10.66 10.15
CA PRO A 15 19.04 -9.44 9.85
C PRO A 15 19.69 -9.45 8.46
N ALA A 16 20.16 -10.62 8.00
CA ALA A 16 20.76 -10.78 6.68
C ALA A 16 19.75 -10.57 5.54
N ALA A 17 18.55 -11.14 5.63
CA ALA A 17 17.51 -10.95 4.62
C ALA A 17 17.02 -9.50 4.57
N ARG A 18 16.86 -8.86 5.73
CA ARG A 18 16.53 -7.42 5.81
C ARG A 18 17.63 -6.56 5.17
N LYS A 19 18.90 -6.84 5.48
CA LYS A 19 20.04 -6.12 4.89
C LYS A 19 20.08 -6.29 3.38
N TYR A 20 19.91 -7.52 2.88
CA TYR A 20 19.86 -7.79 1.44
C TYR A 20 18.78 -6.96 0.74
N PHE A 21 17.59 -6.88 1.34
CA PHE A 21 16.51 -6.06 0.79
C PHE A 21 16.87 -4.57 0.78
N VAL A 22 17.39 -4.03 1.88
CA VAL A 22 17.81 -2.63 1.98
C VAL A 22 18.87 -2.31 0.92
N ASP A 23 19.98 -3.05 0.91
CA ASP A 23 21.10 -2.81 -0.01
C ASP A 23 20.63 -2.83 -1.47
N LYS A 24 19.87 -3.87 -1.85
CA LYS A 24 19.39 -4.04 -3.23
C LYS A 24 18.44 -2.91 -3.64
N LYS A 25 17.55 -2.50 -2.74
CA LYS A 25 16.52 -1.51 -3.05
C LYS A 25 17.03 -0.08 -2.99
N GLU A 26 17.95 0.24 -2.08
CA GLU A 26 18.62 1.54 -2.08
C GLU A 26 19.45 1.73 -3.36
N ALA A 27 20.12 0.68 -3.84
CA ALA A 27 20.86 0.72 -5.10
C ALA A 27 19.96 1.01 -6.32
N SER A 28 18.69 0.59 -6.31
CA SER A 28 17.75 0.79 -7.43
C SER A 28 16.79 1.98 -7.27
N ALA A 29 16.45 2.35 -6.04
CA ALA A 29 15.39 3.34 -5.75
C ALA A 29 15.92 4.60 -5.07
N GLY A 30 17.20 4.65 -4.71
CA GLY A 30 17.81 5.74 -3.97
C GLY A 30 17.76 5.54 -2.45
N ASN A 31 18.40 6.46 -1.73
CA ASN A 31 18.57 6.39 -0.29
C ASN A 31 17.21 6.37 0.45
N PHE A 32 17.04 5.45 1.38
CA PHE A 32 15.77 5.27 2.09
C PHE A 32 15.44 6.42 3.06
N ALA A 33 16.45 7.05 3.66
CA ALA A 33 16.23 8.20 4.53
C ALA A 33 15.70 9.40 3.72
N ASP A 34 16.30 9.66 2.55
CA ASP A 34 15.84 10.72 1.65
C ASP A 34 14.41 10.45 1.15
N LEU A 35 14.11 9.23 0.72
CA LEU A 35 12.75 8.85 0.31
C LEU A 35 11.72 9.04 1.44
N LEU A 36 12.10 8.76 2.68
CA LEU A 36 11.24 8.98 3.84
C LEU A 36 11.05 10.48 4.14
N ALA A 37 12.09 11.31 3.96
CA ALA A 37 11.99 12.75 4.15
C ALA A 37 10.99 13.42 3.19
N HIS A 38 10.75 12.84 2.01
CA HIS A 38 9.77 13.31 1.03
C HIS A 38 8.35 12.74 1.24
N SER A 39 8.10 12.05 2.37
CA SER A 39 6.84 11.34 2.60
C SER A 39 5.62 12.24 2.50
N ASP A 40 5.64 13.44 3.08
CA ASP A 40 4.45 14.31 3.12
C ASP A 40 3.97 14.68 1.71
N GLY A 41 4.90 15.01 0.81
CA GLY A 41 4.58 15.29 -0.59
C GLY A 41 4.01 14.08 -1.32
N LEU A 42 4.62 12.90 -1.12
CA LEU A 42 4.14 11.65 -1.73
C LEU A 42 2.78 11.21 -1.17
N ILE A 43 2.55 11.39 0.13
CA ILE A 43 1.28 11.12 0.81
C ILE A 43 0.18 12.05 0.27
N LYS A 44 0.51 13.32 0.06
CA LYS A 44 -0.42 14.26 -0.56
C LYS A 44 -0.79 13.78 -1.97
N ASN A 45 0.19 13.44 -2.80
CA ASN A 45 -0.05 12.99 -4.16
C ASN A 45 -0.93 11.74 -4.21
N ILE A 46 -0.60 10.70 -3.43
CA ILE A 46 -1.41 9.48 -3.42
C ILE A 46 -2.82 9.74 -2.87
N SER A 47 -2.97 10.62 -1.88
CA SER A 47 -4.30 11.00 -1.37
C SER A 47 -5.12 11.74 -2.43
N ASP A 48 -4.48 12.54 -3.29
CA ASP A 48 -5.13 13.22 -4.41
C ASP A 48 -5.55 12.20 -5.49
N ASP A 49 -4.68 11.25 -5.84
CA ASP A 49 -4.98 10.16 -6.78
C ASP A 49 -6.11 9.25 -6.29
N LEU A 50 -6.14 8.94 -4.99
CA LEU A 50 -7.22 8.14 -4.39
C LEU A 50 -8.57 8.87 -4.47
N ARG A 51 -8.61 10.21 -4.43
CA ARG A 51 -9.86 10.97 -4.66
C ARG A 51 -10.34 10.89 -6.10
N ALA A 52 -9.44 10.69 -7.07
CA ALA A 52 -9.83 10.39 -8.44
C ALA A 52 -10.35 8.94 -8.53
N LEU A 53 -9.64 7.98 -7.94
CA LEU A 53 -10.04 6.57 -7.90
C LEU A 53 -11.41 6.35 -7.25
N ASP A 54 -11.73 7.08 -6.18
CA ASP A 54 -13.02 6.98 -5.47
C ASP A 54 -14.22 7.06 -6.42
N LYS A 55 -14.11 7.92 -7.45
CA LYS A 55 -15.16 8.14 -8.46
C LYS A 55 -15.28 6.99 -9.46
N LEU A 56 -14.24 6.16 -9.58
CA LEU A 56 -14.16 5.04 -10.52
C LEU A 56 -14.62 3.72 -9.88
N ILE A 57 -14.62 3.61 -8.55
CA ILE A 57 -15.09 2.41 -7.85
C ILE A 57 -16.62 2.32 -7.95
N VAL A 58 -17.08 1.33 -8.70
CA VAL A 58 -18.51 1.05 -8.93
C VAL A 58 -19.13 0.35 -7.73
N LYS A 59 -18.47 -0.70 -7.19
CA LYS A 59 -18.92 -1.43 -5.99
C LYS A 59 -17.75 -1.80 -5.08
N PRO A 60 -17.97 -1.94 -3.76
CA PRO A 60 -16.91 -2.32 -2.83
C PRO A 60 -16.39 -3.76 -3.03
N ASN A 61 -17.18 -4.64 -3.64
CA ASN A 61 -16.78 -6.03 -3.88
C ASN A 61 -16.19 -6.30 -5.27
N ALA A 62 -16.16 -5.29 -6.14
CA ALA A 62 -15.62 -5.35 -7.50
C ALA A 62 -15.51 -3.94 -8.09
N VAL A 63 -14.31 -3.51 -8.48
CA VAL A 63 -14.02 -2.13 -8.90
C VAL A 63 -14.89 -1.68 -10.08
N ASN A 64 -15.16 -2.58 -11.04
CA ASN A 64 -15.99 -2.31 -12.21
C ASN A 64 -17.45 -2.82 -12.08
N GLY A 65 -17.85 -3.26 -10.89
CA GLY A 65 -19.21 -3.74 -10.59
C GLY A 65 -19.37 -5.27 -10.66
N GLU A 66 -18.48 -5.94 -11.37
CA GLU A 66 -18.26 -7.40 -11.42
C GLU A 66 -16.76 -7.69 -11.32
N LEU A 67 -16.38 -8.80 -10.68
CA LEU A 67 -14.97 -9.13 -10.44
C LEU A 67 -14.21 -9.23 -11.77
N SER A 68 -13.10 -8.50 -11.87
CA SER A 68 -12.23 -8.53 -13.04
C SER A 68 -10.75 -8.56 -12.67
N GLU A 69 -9.88 -8.66 -13.67
CA GLU A 69 -8.43 -8.55 -13.47
C GLU A 69 -8.01 -7.22 -12.84
N ASP A 70 -8.82 -6.16 -13.01
CA ASP A 70 -8.56 -4.87 -12.36
C ASP A 70 -8.58 -4.99 -10.83
N ASP A 71 -9.41 -5.88 -10.27
CA ASP A 71 -9.40 -6.15 -8.82
C ASP A 71 -8.11 -6.84 -8.37
N ILE A 72 -7.57 -7.72 -9.22
CA ILE A 72 -6.31 -8.42 -8.99
C ILE A 72 -5.12 -7.47 -9.05
N GLN A 73 -5.17 -6.45 -9.91
CA GLN A 73 -4.12 -5.42 -10.01
C GLN A 73 -4.24 -4.34 -8.93
N LEU A 74 -5.47 -3.88 -8.64
CA LEU A 74 -5.72 -2.75 -7.76
C LEU A 74 -5.56 -3.12 -6.28
N PHE A 75 -6.14 -4.24 -5.85
CA PHE A 75 -6.19 -4.57 -4.42
C PHE A 75 -4.79 -4.72 -3.78
N PRO A 76 -3.79 -5.39 -4.40
CA PRO A 76 -2.45 -5.49 -3.82
C PRO A 76 -1.80 -4.12 -3.58
N LEU A 77 -2.03 -3.16 -4.48
CA LEU A 77 -1.55 -1.79 -4.31
C LEU A 77 -2.20 -1.12 -3.10
N LEU A 78 -3.54 -1.15 -3.01
CA LEU A 78 -4.27 -0.54 -1.89
C LEU A 78 -3.91 -1.20 -0.56
N ARG A 79 -3.76 -2.52 -0.53
CA ARG A 79 -3.29 -3.27 0.65
C ARG A 79 -1.92 -2.78 1.09
N ASN A 80 -0.96 -2.66 0.18
CA ASN A 80 0.38 -2.21 0.52
C ASN A 80 0.43 -0.73 0.97
N LEU A 81 -0.44 0.12 0.42
CA LEU A 81 -0.57 1.51 0.85
C LEU A 81 -1.08 1.65 2.29
N THR A 82 -1.75 0.65 2.86
CA THR A 82 -2.13 0.69 4.29
C THR A 82 -0.95 0.67 5.26
N LEU A 83 0.26 0.39 4.79
CA LEU A 83 1.48 0.51 5.58
C LEU A 83 1.98 1.97 5.70
N VAL A 84 1.43 2.89 4.92
CA VAL A 84 1.82 4.30 4.90
C VAL A 84 0.89 5.10 5.81
N ALA A 85 1.38 5.51 6.97
CA ALA A 85 0.61 6.38 7.85
C ALA A 85 0.37 7.76 7.19
N GLY A 86 -0.78 8.38 7.44
CA GLY A 86 -1.11 9.73 6.98
C GLY A 86 -1.85 9.82 5.63
N ILE A 87 -2.03 8.73 4.89
CA ILE A 87 -2.87 8.73 3.69
C ILE A 87 -4.32 9.06 4.06
N ASN A 88 -4.91 10.01 3.32
CA ASN A 88 -6.33 10.27 3.40
C ASN A 88 -7.07 9.32 2.47
N TRP A 89 -7.91 8.46 3.04
CA TRP A 89 -8.67 7.43 2.32
C TRP A 89 -10.11 7.89 2.06
N PRO A 90 -10.49 8.15 0.80
CA PRO A 90 -11.90 8.38 0.45
C PRO A 90 -12.77 7.16 0.77
N SER A 91 -14.06 7.40 1.04
CA SER A 91 -14.94 6.36 1.59
C SER A 91 -15.10 5.15 0.69
N ARG A 92 -15.29 5.31 -0.63
CA ARG A 92 -15.47 4.15 -1.53
C ARG A 92 -14.18 3.35 -1.67
N VAL A 93 -13.03 4.03 -1.65
CA VAL A 93 -11.72 3.36 -1.65
C VAL A 93 -11.53 2.56 -0.38
N ALA A 94 -11.86 3.13 0.79
CA ALA A 94 -11.79 2.43 2.08
C ALA A 94 -12.74 1.23 2.12
N ASP A 95 -14.00 1.40 1.70
CA ASP A 95 -15.00 0.34 1.66
C ASP A 95 -14.58 -0.80 0.73
N TYR A 96 -14.07 -0.47 -0.47
CA TYR A 96 -13.55 -1.45 -1.41
C TYR A 96 -12.36 -2.21 -0.83
N ARG A 97 -11.37 -1.50 -0.30
CA ARG A 97 -10.17 -2.09 0.30
C ARG A 97 -10.54 -3.06 1.42
N ASP A 98 -11.41 -2.63 2.34
CA ASP A 98 -11.79 -3.43 3.50
C ASP A 98 -12.66 -4.63 3.11
N ASN A 99 -13.51 -4.47 2.09
CA ASN A 99 -14.31 -5.57 1.55
C ASN A 99 -13.43 -6.60 0.83
N MET A 100 -12.52 -6.17 -0.06
CA MET A 100 -11.60 -7.07 -0.77
C MET A 100 -10.65 -7.79 0.18
N ALA A 101 -10.18 -7.15 1.25
CA ALA A 101 -9.39 -7.82 2.29
C ALA A 101 -10.17 -8.97 2.96
N LYS A 102 -11.46 -8.75 3.25
CA LYS A 102 -12.34 -9.81 3.80
C LYS A 102 -12.59 -10.92 2.77
N GLN A 103 -12.88 -10.59 1.52
CA GLN A 103 -13.16 -11.60 0.49
C GLN A 103 -11.94 -12.48 0.18
N THR A 104 -10.75 -11.87 0.11
CA THR A 104 -9.50 -12.55 -0.23
C THR A 104 -8.80 -13.19 0.96
N GLN A 105 -9.25 -12.90 2.19
CA GLN A 105 -8.59 -13.29 3.44
C GLN A 105 -7.13 -12.79 3.54
N ILE A 106 -6.82 -11.68 2.86
CA ILE A 106 -5.51 -11.03 2.91
C ILE A 106 -5.57 -9.89 3.92
N ASN A 107 -4.68 -9.92 4.90
CA ASN A 107 -4.60 -8.89 5.93
C ASN A 107 -4.14 -7.53 5.36
N LEU A 108 -4.78 -6.46 5.85
CA LEU A 108 -4.26 -5.11 5.73
C LEU A 108 -3.08 -4.89 6.70
N LEU A 109 -2.32 -3.84 6.47
CA LEU A 109 -1.06 -3.53 7.16
C LEU A 109 -1.18 -2.34 8.12
N SER A 110 -2.40 -1.84 8.35
CA SER A 110 -2.65 -0.63 9.15
C SER A 110 -2.13 -0.71 10.58
N SER A 111 -2.06 -1.91 11.18
CA SER A 111 -1.49 -2.12 12.53
C SER A 111 0.02 -1.90 12.61
N MET A 112 0.71 -1.88 11.46
CA MET A 112 2.16 -1.65 11.34
C MET A 112 2.48 -0.36 10.60
N ALA A 113 1.49 0.51 10.38
CA ALA A 113 1.67 1.72 9.58
C ALA A 113 2.66 2.68 10.25
N ILE A 114 3.58 3.22 9.44
CA ILE A 114 4.66 4.15 9.83
C ILE A 114 4.87 5.23 8.76
#